data_AF-A0A7S4RM52-F1
#
_entry.id   AF-A0A7S4RM52-F1
#
_cell.length_a   1.000
_cell.length_b   1.000
_cell.length_c   1.000
_cell.angle_alpha   90.00
_cell.angle_beta   90.00
_cell.angle_gamma   90.00
#
_symmetry.space_group_name_H-M   'P 1'
#
loop_
_entity.id
_entity.type
_entity.pdbx_description
1 polymer ?
#
loop_
_entity_poly.entity_id
_entity_poly.type
_entity_poly.pdbx_seq_one_letter_code
_entity_poly.pdbx_strand_id
1 'polypeptide(L)'
;KKEKKAKSSTPATAFNPYIFMRPSHDDSWPRGFPIDKLKDSFKTDVKESKIYVGDLPLSSVGVIQSLCNGDPDTDAVFRMTRPGSTEFTFDRSTTSMSLLIPSSSYAPYNAQATTHLYNAFWGLYLPISVPGRVTDIWRSYITQRIMKDIGLHVVYTPPIVHHDRSVHDYLSDFSAEGDLYEKTTKLLEFLEGWSSDADTLSERIYALWVGLYEHDYLGEQDVHAAREWLNTLVAIGYRFPDIHGANSNSNPLSTTSPFQVQPTVGGQPYRSFPYFNVDRDGNRFSESGQNKLQDWLSNVDWESRPQNAVVKLILMTMDEWPLLKSWVMYHGELLGYENLYIIDSSTNTHCISFLRYARDVLGANVLFSDTNLNEVEALLTEIGRKISGSSDFILKVDTDEFLTVYSD
;
A
#
# COMPACT_ATOMS: atom_id res chain seq x y z
N LYS A 1 51.37 10.02 20.40
CA LYS A 1 50.29 10.32 19.43
C LYS A 1 50.00 9.06 18.63
N LYS A 2 48.96 8.29 19.00
CA LYS A 2 48.45 7.20 18.18
C LYS A 2 47.27 7.76 17.40
N GLU A 3 47.43 7.92 16.09
CA GLU A 3 46.33 8.25 15.19
C GLU A 3 45.31 7.12 15.23
N LYS A 4 44.12 7.42 15.76
CA LYS A 4 42.95 6.58 15.56
C LYS A 4 42.57 6.70 14.09
N LYS A 5 42.86 5.68 13.28
CA LYS A 5 42.20 5.47 12.00
C LYS A 5 40.69 5.50 12.25
N ALA A 6 40.01 6.49 11.69
CA ALA A 6 38.56 6.50 11.64
C ALA A 6 38.12 5.19 10.99
N LYS A 7 37.36 4.36 11.73
CA LYS A 7 36.61 3.28 11.12
C LYS A 7 35.67 3.94 10.12
N SER A 8 35.85 3.63 8.84
CA SER A 8 34.84 3.86 7.81
C SER A 8 33.53 3.26 8.34
N SER A 9 32.62 4.09 8.83
CA SER A 9 31.29 3.65 9.22
C SER A 9 30.59 3.20 7.95
N THR A 10 30.25 1.91 7.86
CA THR A 10 29.27 1.45 6.88
C THR A 10 28.05 2.38 6.98
N PRO A 11 27.56 2.97 5.88
CA PRO A 11 26.39 3.86 5.93
C PRO A 11 25.24 3.13 6.63
N ALA A 12 24.48 3.87 7.45
CA ALA A 12 23.38 3.29 8.22
C ALA A 12 22.30 2.79 7.25
N THR A 13 22.07 1.48 7.26
CA THR A 13 21.04 0.84 6.42
C THR A 13 19.63 1.30 6.79
N ALA A 14 19.40 1.72 8.04
CA ALA A 14 18.11 2.22 8.51
C ALA A 14 18.17 3.73 8.81
N PHE A 15 17.13 4.46 8.44
CA PHE A 15 16.95 5.88 8.67
C PHE A 15 15.69 6.13 9.51
N ASN A 16 15.82 6.85 10.62
CA ASN A 16 14.67 7.19 11.49
C ASN A 16 14.08 8.55 11.04
N PRO A 17 12.92 8.58 10.39
CA PRO A 17 12.33 9.84 9.92
C PRO A 17 11.77 10.69 11.06
N TYR A 18 11.30 10.11 12.16
CA TYR A 18 10.51 10.83 13.17
C TYR A 18 11.30 11.98 13.81
N ILE A 19 12.58 11.79 14.10
CA ILE A 19 13.41 12.83 14.75
C ILE A 19 13.53 14.11 13.90
N PHE A 20 13.43 14.00 12.57
CA PHE A 20 13.49 15.14 11.65
C PHE A 20 12.15 15.87 11.50
N MET A 21 11.06 15.24 11.94
CA MET A 21 9.70 15.72 11.76
C MET A 21 9.17 16.46 13.01
N ARG A 22 10.08 16.88 13.90
CA ARG A 22 9.80 17.64 15.13
C ARG A 22 8.66 17.02 15.96
N PRO A 23 8.89 15.81 16.48
CA PRO A 23 7.90 15.11 17.31
C PRO A 23 7.78 15.79 18.68
N SER A 24 6.61 15.70 19.32
CA SER A 24 6.40 16.14 20.71
C SER A 24 7.04 15.19 21.73
N HIS A 25 7.34 13.96 21.32
CA HIS A 25 8.11 12.99 22.09
C HIS A 25 9.53 12.88 21.54
N ASP A 26 10.49 13.22 22.41
CA ASP A 26 11.91 12.99 22.17
C ASP A 26 12.19 11.49 21.98
N ASP A 27 13.27 11.18 21.25
CA ASP A 27 13.71 9.81 20.97
C ASP A 27 12.59 8.91 20.45
N SER A 28 11.78 9.41 19.50
CA SER A 28 10.68 8.68 18.88
C SER A 28 11.09 8.00 17.57
N TRP A 29 10.37 6.94 17.22
CA TRP A 29 10.61 6.14 16.02
C TRP A 29 9.32 5.53 15.49
N PRO A 30 9.22 5.29 14.17
CA PRO A 30 8.11 4.55 13.58
C PRO A 30 8.18 3.05 13.90
N ARG A 31 7.03 2.39 13.95
CA ARG A 31 6.92 0.92 14.05
C ARG A 31 7.75 0.27 12.96
N GLY A 32 8.48 -0.78 13.34
CA GLY A 32 9.35 -1.49 12.40
C GLY A 32 10.75 -0.93 12.26
N PHE A 33 11.07 0.22 12.87
CA PHE A 33 12.46 0.68 12.89
C PHE A 33 13.31 -0.33 13.68
N PRO A 34 14.51 -0.73 13.20
CA PRO A 34 15.26 -1.79 13.87
C PRO A 34 15.65 -1.40 15.30
N ILE A 35 15.15 -2.17 16.26
CA ILE A 35 15.22 -1.82 17.69
C ILE A 35 16.66 -1.72 18.20
N ASP A 36 17.59 -2.52 17.64
CA ASP A 36 19.02 -2.49 17.98
C ASP A 36 19.74 -1.23 17.47
N LYS A 37 19.11 -0.45 16.56
CA LYS A 37 19.66 0.80 16.00
C LYS A 37 19.10 2.07 16.66
N LEU A 38 18.11 1.96 17.55
CA LEU A 38 17.40 3.12 18.13
C LEU A 38 18.37 4.13 18.77
N LYS A 39 19.23 3.65 19.67
CA LYS A 39 20.18 4.50 20.40
C LYS A 39 21.14 5.25 19.47
N ASP A 40 21.50 4.66 18.34
CA ASP A 40 22.36 5.32 17.37
C ASP A 40 21.57 6.33 16.54
N SER A 41 20.31 6.04 16.22
CA SER A 41 19.44 6.98 15.50
C SER A 41 19.24 8.30 16.26
N PHE A 42 19.13 8.25 17.60
CA PHE A 42 18.91 9.42 18.46
C PHE A 42 20.15 10.30 18.65
N LYS A 43 21.35 9.78 18.36
CA LYS A 43 22.59 10.58 18.42
C LYS A 43 22.68 11.59 17.29
N THR A 44 21.82 11.48 16.29
CA THR A 44 21.76 12.41 15.18
C THR A 44 21.21 13.73 15.67
N ASP A 45 22.09 14.71 15.90
CA ASP A 45 21.62 16.07 16.15
C ASP A 45 21.08 16.63 14.83
N VAL A 46 19.76 16.80 14.76
CA VAL A 46 19.06 17.35 13.60
C VAL A 46 19.57 18.76 13.28
N LYS A 47 19.99 19.54 14.29
CA LYS A 47 20.53 20.90 14.09
C LYS A 47 21.94 20.89 13.49
N GLU A 48 22.71 19.84 13.74
CA GLU A 48 24.07 19.68 13.19
C GLU A 48 24.10 18.83 11.90
N SER A 49 22.99 18.18 11.57
CA SER A 49 22.83 17.41 10.34
C SER A 49 22.88 18.33 9.12
N LYS A 50 23.58 17.90 8.06
CA LYS A 50 23.56 18.60 6.78
C LYS A 50 22.21 18.38 6.10
N ILE A 51 21.27 19.27 6.37
CA ILE A 51 19.95 19.30 5.73
C ILE A 51 20.07 20.08 4.44
N TYR A 52 19.71 19.45 3.33
CA TYR A 52 19.61 20.10 2.02
C TYR A 52 18.13 20.32 1.71
N VAL A 53 17.80 21.54 1.30
CA VAL A 53 16.48 21.87 0.78
C VAL A 53 16.59 21.95 -0.73
N GLY A 54 15.68 21.29 -1.43
CA GLY A 54 15.65 21.27 -2.88
C GLY A 54 14.32 20.76 -3.41
N ASP A 55 14.13 20.96 -4.70
CA ASP A 55 12.95 20.49 -5.41
C ASP A 55 13.12 19.02 -5.80
N LEU A 56 12.04 18.26 -5.69
CA LEU A 56 11.98 16.85 -6.08
C LEU A 56 10.91 16.69 -7.17
N PRO A 57 11.25 16.19 -8.36
CA PRO A 57 10.25 15.89 -9.38
C PRO A 57 9.24 14.87 -8.85
N LEU A 58 7.94 15.15 -8.97
CA LEU A 58 6.89 14.24 -8.51
C LEU A 58 7.02 12.84 -9.14
N SER A 59 7.50 12.75 -10.38
CA SER A 59 7.77 11.50 -11.09
C SER A 59 8.83 10.59 -10.44
N SER A 60 9.66 11.16 -9.55
CA SER A 60 10.68 10.44 -8.77
C SER A 60 10.18 10.02 -7.37
N VAL A 61 8.94 10.37 -7.02
CA VAL A 61 8.31 9.94 -5.77
C VAL A 61 7.55 8.65 -6.04
N GLY A 62 7.87 7.59 -5.30
CA GLY A 62 7.09 6.36 -5.34
C GLY A 62 6.02 6.33 -4.26
N VAL A 63 6.39 6.70 -3.04
CA VAL A 63 5.51 6.62 -1.87
C VAL A 63 5.57 7.91 -1.06
N ILE A 64 4.40 8.37 -0.63
CA ILE A 64 4.23 9.48 0.31
C ILE A 64 3.67 8.91 1.61
N GLN A 65 4.42 9.01 2.70
CA GLN A 65 3.94 8.67 4.04
C GLN A 65 3.60 9.96 4.79
N SER A 66 2.33 10.27 4.95
CA SER A 66 1.92 11.38 5.79
C SER A 66 1.90 10.97 7.26
N LEU A 67 2.37 11.87 8.12
CA LEU A 67 2.35 11.62 9.56
C LEU A 67 0.94 11.72 10.14
N CYS A 68 0.81 11.22 11.36
CA CYS A 68 -0.43 11.19 12.11
C CYS A 68 -0.22 11.84 13.48
N ASN A 69 -1.17 12.66 13.93
CA ASN A 69 -1.21 13.16 15.31
C ASN A 69 -2.18 12.31 16.17
N GLY A 70 -2.06 12.38 17.49
CA GLY A 70 -2.80 11.53 18.43
C GLY A 70 -2.02 10.25 18.70
N ASP A 71 -2.35 9.18 17.97
CA ASP A 71 -1.68 7.88 18.05
C ASP A 71 -1.00 7.50 16.71
N PRO A 72 0.19 8.08 16.41
CA PRO A 72 0.97 7.68 15.24
C PRO A 72 1.46 6.24 15.36
N ASP A 73 1.86 5.69 14.22
CA ASP A 73 2.34 4.30 14.16
C ASP A 73 3.73 4.12 14.76
N THR A 74 3.75 4.07 16.10
CA THR A 74 4.87 3.62 16.91
C THR A 74 4.75 2.11 17.16
N ASP A 75 5.74 1.46 17.75
CA ASP A 75 5.65 0.04 18.13
C ASP A 75 5.12 -0.14 19.57
N ALA A 76 4.84 -1.38 19.96
CA ALA A 76 4.36 -1.70 21.30
C ALA A 76 5.39 -1.34 22.38
N VAL A 77 6.69 -1.45 22.10
CA VAL A 77 7.75 -1.04 23.03
C VAL A 77 7.65 0.45 23.34
N PHE A 78 7.49 1.30 22.33
CA PHE A 78 7.29 2.74 22.52
C PHE A 78 6.04 2.99 23.37
N ARG A 79 4.90 2.39 23.01
CA ARG A 79 3.64 2.62 23.73
C ARG A 79 3.67 2.19 25.19
N MET A 80 4.32 1.06 25.50
CA MET A 80 4.45 0.55 26.86
C MET A 80 5.45 1.33 27.72
N THR A 81 6.45 1.98 27.10
CA THR A 81 7.56 2.61 27.84
C THR A 81 7.47 4.14 27.91
N ARG A 82 6.63 4.76 27.08
CA ARG A 82 6.49 6.22 27.00
C ARG A 82 5.14 6.68 27.55
N PRO A 83 5.13 7.46 28.65
CA PRO A 83 3.92 8.14 29.10
C PRO A 83 3.38 9.07 28.01
N GLY A 84 2.06 9.12 27.83
CA GLY A 84 1.43 9.99 26.83
C GLY A 84 1.66 9.55 25.38
N SER A 85 1.97 8.29 25.12
CA SER A 85 2.23 7.77 23.77
C SER A 85 1.07 7.94 22.77
N THR A 86 -0.14 8.24 23.26
CA THR A 86 -1.36 8.54 22.48
C THR A 86 -1.69 10.04 22.42
N GLU A 87 -0.85 10.90 22.99
CA GLU A 87 -0.92 12.37 22.88
C GLU A 87 0.29 12.89 22.06
N PHE A 88 0.62 12.16 21.01
CA PHE A 88 1.80 12.42 20.19
C PHE A 88 1.44 13.38 19.05
N THR A 89 2.20 14.45 18.89
CA THR A 89 2.07 15.35 17.74
C THR A 89 3.39 15.53 16.99
N PHE A 90 3.29 15.85 15.71
CA PHE A 90 4.39 16.37 14.89
C PHE A 90 4.12 17.82 14.51
N ASP A 91 5.18 18.55 14.15
CA ASP A 91 5.05 19.93 13.68
C ASP A 91 4.20 19.98 12.39
N ARG A 92 3.16 20.82 12.44
CA ARG A 92 2.29 21.17 11.31
C ARG A 92 2.30 22.68 11.06
N SER A 93 3.28 23.40 11.59
CA SER A 93 3.49 24.82 11.31
C SER A 93 3.69 25.06 9.81
N THR A 94 3.51 26.30 9.38
CA THR A 94 3.79 26.74 8.00
C THR A 94 5.27 26.56 7.59
N THR A 95 6.15 26.28 8.55
CA THR A 95 7.58 26.02 8.32
C THR A 95 7.94 24.54 8.30
N SER A 96 6.94 23.66 8.44
CA SER A 96 7.13 22.21 8.36
C SER A 96 7.39 21.81 6.92
N MET A 97 8.43 21.03 6.68
CA MET A 97 8.82 20.57 5.36
C MET A 97 8.67 19.05 5.26
N SER A 98 8.41 18.58 4.04
CA SER A 98 8.46 17.15 3.73
C SER A 98 9.91 16.66 3.76
N LEU A 99 10.11 15.42 4.20
CA LEU A 99 11.40 14.79 4.36
C LEU A 99 11.60 13.70 3.30
N LEU A 100 12.60 13.88 2.44
CA LEU A 100 13.03 12.85 1.50
C LEU A 100 13.86 11.80 2.24
N ILE A 101 13.49 10.53 2.10
CA ILE A 101 14.30 9.43 2.64
C ILE A 101 15.53 9.20 1.75
N PRO A 102 16.76 9.16 2.32
CA PRO A 102 17.97 8.91 1.53
C PRO A 102 17.92 7.56 0.82
N SER A 103 18.28 7.51 -0.47
CA SER A 103 18.32 6.26 -1.26
C SER A 103 19.31 5.22 -0.72
N SER A 104 20.30 5.64 0.06
CA SER A 104 21.26 4.76 0.75
C SER A 104 20.68 4.02 1.96
N SER A 105 19.45 4.33 2.36
CA SER A 105 18.87 3.86 3.61
C SER A 105 17.41 3.47 3.42
N TYR A 106 16.85 2.81 4.42
CA TYR A 106 15.45 2.39 4.46
C TYR A 106 14.74 3.05 5.64
N ALA A 107 13.49 3.48 5.45
CA ALA A 107 12.62 3.97 6.52
C ALA A 107 11.29 3.21 6.50
N PRO A 108 10.82 2.63 7.62
CA PRO A 108 9.57 1.86 7.64
C PRO A 108 8.36 2.78 7.55
N TYR A 109 7.47 2.48 6.62
CA TYR A 109 6.15 3.12 6.51
C TYR A 109 5.05 2.06 6.61
N ASN A 110 3.85 2.45 7.06
CA ASN A 110 2.76 1.51 7.30
C ASN A 110 1.68 1.65 6.20
N ALA A 111 0.47 1.15 6.43
CA ALA A 111 -0.64 1.35 5.48
C ALA A 111 -1.45 2.64 5.73
N GLN A 112 -1.26 3.30 6.87
CA GLN A 112 -2.07 4.44 7.29
C GLN A 112 -1.51 5.75 6.76
N ALA A 113 -2.36 6.58 6.17
CA ALA A 113 -1.97 7.86 5.60
C ALA A 113 -0.79 7.73 4.59
N THR A 114 -0.77 6.62 3.85
CA THR A 114 0.26 6.28 2.88
C THR A 114 -0.32 6.30 1.48
N THR A 115 0.31 7.05 0.59
CA THR A 115 -0.07 7.10 -0.83
C THR A 115 1.02 6.48 -1.67
N HIS A 116 0.72 5.38 -2.36
CA HIS A 116 1.57 4.85 -3.43
C HIS A 116 1.20 5.54 -4.75
N LEU A 117 2.17 6.21 -5.37
CA LEU A 117 1.99 6.82 -6.69
C LEU A 117 2.09 5.79 -7.79
N TYR A 118 1.63 6.16 -9.00
CA TYR A 118 1.51 5.24 -10.14
C TYR A 118 2.76 4.39 -10.37
N ASN A 119 3.96 4.96 -10.36
CA ASN A 119 5.21 4.24 -10.61
C ASN A 119 5.60 3.22 -9.51
N ALA A 120 4.97 3.28 -8.34
CA ALA A 120 5.15 2.34 -7.23
C ALA A 120 3.84 1.61 -6.85
N PHE A 121 2.83 1.65 -7.73
CA PHE A 121 1.52 1.01 -7.51
C PHE A 121 1.66 -0.51 -7.31
N TRP A 122 2.62 -1.14 -7.99
CA TRP A 122 2.96 -2.55 -7.79
C TRP A 122 3.36 -2.88 -6.34
N GLY A 123 3.83 -1.90 -5.57
CA GLY A 123 4.22 -2.05 -4.17
C GLY A 123 3.06 -2.08 -3.19
N LEU A 124 1.80 -2.05 -3.65
CA LEU A 124 0.62 -2.13 -2.78
C LEU A 124 0.40 -3.53 -2.16
N TYR A 125 0.96 -4.58 -2.78
CA TYR A 125 0.74 -5.94 -2.32
C TYR A 125 1.40 -6.24 -0.97
N LEU A 126 0.60 -6.77 -0.04
CA LEU A 126 0.99 -7.10 1.33
C LEU A 126 1.30 -8.60 1.47
N PRO A 127 2.42 -8.99 2.11
CA PRO A 127 2.66 -10.38 2.46
C PRO A 127 1.57 -10.93 3.41
N ILE A 128 1.06 -12.12 3.12
CA ILE A 128 -0.07 -12.75 3.81
C ILE A 128 0.36 -13.88 4.76
N SER A 129 1.60 -14.37 4.70
CA SER A 129 2.09 -15.41 5.64
C SER A 129 2.63 -14.86 6.97
N VAL A 130 2.75 -13.55 7.11
CA VAL A 130 3.33 -12.88 8.28
C VAL A 130 2.22 -12.29 9.15
N PRO A 131 2.47 -12.03 10.45
CA PRO A 131 1.48 -11.39 11.31
C PRO A 131 1.00 -10.04 10.76
N GLY A 132 -0.26 -9.68 11.03
CA GLY A 132 -0.86 -8.43 10.54
C GLY A 132 -0.13 -7.16 10.97
N ARG A 133 0.62 -7.18 12.07
CA ARG A 133 1.45 -6.04 12.52
C ARG A 133 2.82 -5.96 11.85
N VAL A 134 3.19 -6.97 11.06
CA VAL A 134 4.47 -7.10 10.35
C VAL A 134 4.31 -6.80 8.85
N THR A 135 3.17 -7.20 8.27
CA THR A 135 2.97 -7.22 6.81
C THR A 135 3.18 -5.88 6.12
N ASP A 136 2.56 -4.82 6.62
CA ASP A 136 2.60 -3.48 6.03
C ASP A 136 3.99 -2.85 6.12
N ILE A 137 4.68 -3.08 7.25
CA ILE A 137 6.06 -2.67 7.48
C ILE A 137 7.02 -3.42 6.56
N TRP A 138 6.93 -4.75 6.45
CA TRP A 138 7.84 -5.49 5.58
C TRP A 138 7.59 -5.18 4.11
N ARG A 139 6.34 -5.03 3.68
CA ARG A 139 5.99 -4.50 2.35
C ARG A 139 6.67 -3.16 2.08
N SER A 140 6.83 -2.31 3.10
CA SER A 140 7.51 -1.02 2.95
C SER A 140 8.99 -1.16 2.58
N TYR A 141 9.69 -2.12 3.18
CA TYR A 141 11.10 -2.39 2.91
C TYR A 141 11.31 -3.10 1.58
N ILE A 142 10.47 -4.08 1.27
CA ILE A 142 10.47 -4.81 -0.01
C ILE A 142 10.26 -3.83 -1.16
N THR A 143 9.25 -2.96 -1.04
CA THR A 143 8.95 -1.92 -2.03
C THR A 143 10.11 -0.94 -2.17
N GLN A 144 10.67 -0.45 -1.06
CA GLN A 144 11.84 0.44 -1.11
C GLN A 144 13.03 -0.20 -1.83
N ARG A 145 13.28 -1.50 -1.63
CA ARG A 145 14.41 -2.16 -2.31
C ARG A 145 14.25 -2.07 -3.83
N ILE A 146 13.09 -2.40 -4.37
CA ILE A 146 12.85 -2.32 -5.82
C ILE A 146 12.82 -0.86 -6.29
N MET A 147 12.25 0.07 -5.51
CA MET A 147 12.26 1.50 -5.83
C MET A 147 13.68 2.05 -6.04
N LYS A 148 14.69 1.53 -5.33
CA LYS A 148 16.10 1.91 -5.56
C LYS A 148 16.57 1.59 -6.98
N ASP A 149 16.11 0.49 -7.59
CA ASP A 149 16.51 0.08 -8.95
C ASP A 149 15.89 0.96 -10.05
N ILE A 150 14.83 1.70 -9.73
CA ILE A 150 14.07 2.56 -10.64
C ILE A 150 14.07 4.04 -10.22
N GLY A 151 14.98 4.42 -9.32
CA GLY A 151 15.19 5.82 -8.93
C GLY A 151 14.01 6.48 -8.23
N LEU A 152 13.13 5.69 -7.60
CA LEU A 152 12.00 6.22 -6.84
C LEU A 152 12.33 6.39 -5.36
N HIS A 153 11.67 7.36 -4.73
CA HIS A 153 11.90 7.72 -3.34
C HIS A 153 10.65 7.67 -2.47
N VAL A 154 10.87 7.50 -1.17
CA VAL A 154 9.86 7.70 -0.14
C VAL A 154 9.97 9.12 0.40
N VAL A 155 8.83 9.79 0.56
CA VAL A 155 8.73 11.13 1.16
C VAL A 155 7.83 11.07 2.37
N TYR A 156 8.30 11.58 3.51
CA TYR A 156 7.47 11.81 4.69
C TYR A 156 6.91 13.22 4.66
N THR A 157 5.62 13.40 4.93
CA THR A 157 5.01 14.73 5.00
C THR A 157 4.56 15.06 6.42
N PRO A 158 4.44 16.35 6.78
CA PRO A 158 3.79 16.78 8.01
C PRO A 158 2.40 16.13 8.18
N PRO A 159 1.86 16.10 9.41
CA PRO A 159 0.69 15.30 9.70
C PRO A 159 -0.55 15.87 9.02
N ILE A 160 -1.26 15.03 8.25
CA ILE A 160 -2.52 15.39 7.60
C ILE A 160 -3.73 14.76 8.29
N VAL A 161 -3.52 13.69 9.04
CA VAL A 161 -4.55 12.95 9.79
C VAL A 161 -4.35 13.06 11.30
N HIS A 162 -5.43 12.86 12.04
CA HIS A 162 -5.45 12.67 13.49
C HIS A 162 -6.11 11.33 13.78
N HIS A 163 -5.52 10.52 14.66
CA HIS A 163 -6.03 9.21 15.00
C HIS A 163 -6.34 9.11 16.49
N ASP A 164 -7.61 8.90 16.78
CA ASP A 164 -8.13 8.57 18.11
C ASP A 164 -8.36 7.05 18.18
N ARG A 165 -7.42 6.29 18.76
CA ARG A 165 -7.55 4.83 18.88
C ARG A 165 -8.27 4.41 20.15
N SER A 166 -9.01 3.30 20.06
CA SER A 166 -9.51 2.58 21.23
C SER A 166 -8.37 1.93 22.04
N VAL A 167 -8.64 1.60 23.31
CA VAL A 167 -7.66 0.94 24.19
C VAL A 167 -7.19 -0.38 23.58
N HIS A 168 -5.88 -0.48 23.30
CA HIS A 168 -5.24 -1.68 22.78
C HIS A 168 -4.61 -2.54 23.90
N ASP A 169 -4.53 -3.85 23.67
CA ASP A 169 -3.67 -4.74 24.45
C ASP A 169 -2.23 -4.67 23.90
N TYR A 170 -1.42 -3.78 24.47
CA TYR A 170 -0.04 -3.57 24.04
C TYR A 170 0.86 -4.80 24.23
N LEU A 171 0.52 -5.72 25.13
CA LEU A 171 1.31 -6.94 25.30
C LEU A 171 1.05 -7.92 24.15
N SER A 172 -0.20 -8.03 23.71
CA SER A 172 -0.56 -8.77 22.50
C SER A 172 0.10 -8.16 21.27
N ASP A 173 0.10 -6.83 21.14
CA ASP A 173 0.77 -6.12 20.05
C ASP A 173 2.27 -6.39 20.04
N PHE A 174 2.93 -6.36 21.20
CA PHE A 174 4.35 -6.69 21.32
C PHE A 174 4.66 -8.11 20.81
N SER A 175 3.81 -9.09 21.17
CA SER A 175 3.96 -10.45 20.68
C SER A 175 3.76 -10.55 19.16
N ALA A 176 2.77 -9.82 18.61
CA ALA A 176 2.48 -9.82 17.18
C ALA A 176 3.55 -9.07 16.34
N GLU A 177 4.34 -8.20 16.96
CA GLU A 177 5.44 -7.45 16.36
C GLU A 177 6.81 -8.15 16.47
N GLY A 178 6.88 -9.36 17.05
CA GLY A 178 8.13 -10.07 17.34
C GLY A 178 9.14 -10.08 16.19
N ASP A 179 8.67 -10.39 14.98
CA ASP A 179 9.50 -10.43 13.76
C ASP A 179 10.11 -9.06 13.40
N LEU A 180 9.43 -7.95 13.71
CA LEU A 180 9.98 -6.61 13.53
C LEU A 180 11.18 -6.36 14.44
N TYR A 181 11.13 -6.85 15.68
CA TYR A 181 12.20 -6.67 16.65
C TYR A 181 13.39 -7.58 16.36
N GLU A 182 13.13 -8.82 15.94
CA GLU A 182 14.16 -9.85 15.83
C GLU A 182 14.82 -9.91 14.45
N LYS A 183 14.06 -9.63 13.38
CA LYS A 183 14.50 -9.93 12.01
C LYS A 183 14.81 -8.71 11.16
N THR A 184 14.30 -7.52 11.49
CA THR A 184 14.41 -6.33 10.60
C THR A 184 15.85 -5.97 10.24
N THR A 185 16.79 -5.95 11.19
CA THR A 185 18.19 -5.61 10.86
C THR A 185 18.78 -6.58 9.84
N LYS A 186 18.49 -7.88 9.96
CA LYS A 186 18.94 -8.89 8.99
C LYS A 186 18.20 -8.80 7.66
N LEU A 187 16.92 -8.47 7.68
CA LEU A 187 16.15 -8.20 6.47
C LEU A 187 16.78 -7.05 5.68
N LEU A 188 17.13 -5.95 6.34
CA LEU A 188 17.78 -4.80 5.66
C LEU A 188 19.17 -5.16 5.11
N GLU A 189 19.95 -5.97 5.83
CA GLU A 189 21.23 -6.49 5.33
C GLU A 189 21.04 -7.36 4.09
N PHE A 190 20.03 -8.24 4.09
CA PHE A 190 19.67 -9.07 2.94
C PHE A 190 19.23 -8.20 1.76
N LEU A 191 18.29 -7.27 1.96
CA LEU A 191 17.79 -6.40 0.89
C LEU A 191 18.92 -5.57 0.27
N GLU A 192 19.81 -4.99 1.09
CA GLU A 192 20.95 -4.22 0.60
C GLU A 192 21.96 -5.07 -0.17
N GLY A 193 22.15 -6.33 0.21
CA GLY A 193 23.00 -7.28 -0.50
C GLY A 193 22.32 -7.96 -1.70
N TRP A 194 21.00 -7.88 -1.81
CA TRP A 194 20.23 -8.55 -2.85
C TRP A 194 20.37 -7.84 -4.20
N SER A 195 20.45 -8.63 -5.27
CA SER A 195 20.47 -8.16 -6.66
C SER A 195 19.78 -9.18 -7.57
N SER A 196 19.47 -8.75 -8.78
CA SER A 196 18.81 -9.59 -9.79
C SER A 196 19.30 -9.18 -11.17
N ASP A 197 19.43 -10.17 -12.06
CA ASP A 197 19.75 -9.98 -13.47
C ASP A 197 18.49 -9.96 -14.35
N ALA A 198 17.29 -9.91 -13.76
CA ALA A 198 16.03 -9.88 -14.51
C ALA A 198 15.89 -8.61 -15.36
N ASP A 199 15.45 -8.78 -16.61
CA ASP A 199 15.36 -7.71 -17.62
C ASP A 199 14.14 -6.80 -17.39
N THR A 200 13.05 -7.33 -16.82
CA THR A 200 11.83 -6.57 -16.53
C THR A 200 11.64 -6.32 -15.04
N LEU A 201 10.99 -5.20 -14.69
CA LEU A 201 10.71 -4.87 -13.29
C LEU A 201 9.79 -5.91 -12.64
N SER A 202 8.81 -6.44 -13.36
CA SER A 202 7.90 -7.49 -12.86
C SER A 202 8.65 -8.78 -12.51
N GLU A 203 9.57 -9.23 -13.36
CA GLU A 203 10.40 -10.41 -13.07
C GLU A 203 11.35 -10.15 -11.90
N ARG A 204 11.89 -8.94 -11.80
CA ARG A 204 12.74 -8.51 -10.69
C ARG A 204 12.00 -8.49 -9.35
N ILE A 205 10.78 -7.93 -9.34
CA ILE A 205 9.90 -7.97 -8.16
C ILE A 205 9.64 -9.43 -7.80
N TYR A 206 9.20 -10.26 -8.73
CA TYR A 206 8.94 -11.67 -8.48
C TYR A 206 10.17 -12.41 -7.92
N ALA A 207 11.36 -12.18 -8.48
CA ALA A 207 12.62 -12.75 -8.00
C ALA A 207 12.96 -12.31 -6.56
N LEU A 208 12.64 -11.06 -6.17
CA LEU A 208 12.83 -10.61 -4.80
C LEU A 208 11.89 -11.36 -3.83
N TRP A 209 10.63 -11.57 -4.21
CA TRP A 209 9.68 -12.36 -3.41
C TRP A 209 10.13 -13.82 -3.24
N VAL A 210 10.68 -14.44 -4.29
CA VAL A 210 11.32 -15.76 -4.20
C VAL A 210 12.50 -15.73 -3.23
N GLY A 211 13.39 -14.74 -3.36
CA GLY A 211 14.56 -14.61 -2.47
C GLY A 211 14.17 -14.43 -1.00
N LEU A 212 13.10 -13.68 -0.72
CA LEU A 212 12.57 -13.50 0.64
C LEU A 212 12.00 -14.80 1.22
N TYR A 213 11.35 -15.62 0.40
CA TYR A 213 10.91 -16.96 0.78
C TYR A 213 12.10 -17.90 1.06
N GLU A 214 13.12 -17.91 0.19
CA GLU A 214 14.31 -18.75 0.35
C GLU A 214 15.14 -18.41 1.60
N HIS A 215 14.95 -17.23 2.17
CA HIS A 215 15.61 -16.76 3.39
C HIS A 215 14.68 -16.74 4.61
N ASP A 216 13.55 -17.47 4.56
CA ASP A 216 12.61 -17.66 5.67
C ASP A 216 11.96 -16.36 6.20
N TYR A 217 11.88 -15.31 5.38
CA TYR A 217 11.07 -14.13 5.70
C TYR A 217 9.61 -14.39 5.34
N LEU A 218 9.35 -14.93 4.14
CA LEU A 218 8.00 -15.13 3.63
C LEU A 218 7.66 -16.61 3.47
N GLY A 219 6.38 -16.93 3.38
CA GLY A 219 5.89 -18.28 3.10
C GLY A 219 5.68 -18.52 1.61
N GLU A 220 5.52 -19.79 1.22
CA GLU A 220 5.35 -20.15 -0.20
C GLU A 220 4.11 -19.48 -0.83
N GLN A 221 3.03 -19.34 -0.06
CA GLN A 221 1.79 -18.68 -0.49
C GLN A 221 2.01 -17.22 -0.90
N ASP A 222 2.99 -16.52 -0.31
CA ASP A 222 3.33 -15.15 -0.68
C ASP A 222 3.92 -15.08 -2.08
N VAL A 223 4.77 -16.04 -2.45
CA VAL A 223 5.38 -16.11 -3.77
C VAL A 223 4.32 -16.33 -4.84
N HIS A 224 3.38 -17.23 -4.59
CA HIS A 224 2.25 -17.50 -5.49
C HIS A 224 1.35 -16.27 -5.63
N ALA A 225 0.96 -15.66 -4.51
CA ALA A 225 0.07 -14.49 -4.54
C ALA A 225 0.75 -13.22 -5.11
N ALA A 226 2.05 -13.02 -4.88
CA ALA A 226 2.82 -11.96 -5.54
C ALA A 226 2.87 -12.15 -7.07
N ARG A 227 2.99 -13.40 -7.54
CA ARG A 227 2.89 -13.71 -8.97
C ARG A 227 1.52 -13.34 -9.53
N GLU A 228 0.44 -13.73 -8.86
CA GLU A 228 -0.92 -13.41 -9.30
C GLU A 228 -1.19 -11.89 -9.29
N TRP A 229 -0.66 -11.16 -8.31
CA TRP A 229 -0.71 -9.71 -8.28
C TRP A 229 -0.01 -9.08 -9.49
N LEU A 230 1.22 -9.50 -9.79
CA LEU A 230 1.97 -9.02 -10.95
C LEU A 230 1.27 -9.36 -12.26
N ASN A 231 0.76 -10.59 -12.39
CA ASN A 231 -0.03 -11.03 -13.56
C ASN A 231 -1.26 -10.14 -13.74
N THR A 232 -1.95 -9.82 -12.65
CA THR A 232 -3.11 -8.91 -12.65
C THR A 232 -2.72 -7.54 -13.18
N LEU A 233 -1.62 -6.96 -12.68
CA LEU A 233 -1.12 -5.66 -13.17
C LEU A 233 -0.84 -5.68 -14.68
N VAL A 234 -0.19 -6.72 -15.18
CA VAL A 234 0.06 -6.85 -16.61
C VAL A 234 -1.26 -6.99 -17.38
N ALA A 235 -2.18 -7.84 -16.92
CA ALA A 235 -3.47 -8.08 -17.56
C ALA A 235 -4.32 -6.79 -17.68
N ILE A 236 -4.21 -5.90 -16.70
CA ILE A 236 -4.95 -4.64 -16.66
C ILE A 236 -4.21 -3.51 -17.41
N GLY A 237 -3.04 -3.80 -17.98
CA GLY A 237 -2.26 -2.85 -18.78
C GLY A 237 -1.49 -1.83 -17.96
N TYR A 238 -1.19 -2.14 -16.70
CA TYR A 238 -0.28 -1.33 -15.91
C TYR A 238 1.10 -1.30 -16.58
N ARG A 239 1.64 -0.09 -16.78
CA ARG A 239 2.96 0.10 -17.36
C ARG A 239 4.00 0.18 -16.24
N PHE A 240 4.74 -0.91 -16.07
CA PHE A 240 5.86 -0.94 -15.14
C PHE A 240 6.95 0.07 -15.57
N PRO A 241 7.57 0.79 -14.63
CA PRO A 241 8.76 1.60 -14.92
C PRO A 241 9.93 0.76 -15.44
N ASP A 242 10.74 1.36 -16.30
CA ASP A 242 11.97 0.75 -16.80
C ASP A 242 13.04 0.68 -15.70
N ILE A 243 13.80 -0.42 -15.67
CA ILE A 243 14.96 -0.58 -14.78
C ILE A 243 16.09 0.32 -15.29
N HIS A 244 16.74 1.07 -14.41
CA HIS A 244 17.89 1.88 -14.83
C HIS A 244 19.08 0.98 -15.23
N GLY A 245 19.40 0.95 -16.53
CA GLY A 245 20.61 0.33 -17.06
C GLY A 245 21.79 1.31 -17.10
N ALA A 246 22.97 0.86 -16.64
CA ALA A 246 24.23 1.57 -16.81
C ALA A 246 24.45 1.95 -18.29
N ASN A 247 24.69 3.25 -18.54
CA ASN A 247 24.81 3.91 -19.84
C ASN A 247 23.50 4.23 -20.58
N SER A 248 22.83 5.29 -20.16
CA SER A 248 22.04 6.10 -21.07
C SER A 248 22.21 7.60 -20.75
N ASN A 249 23.09 8.26 -21.52
CA ASN A 249 22.96 9.69 -21.81
C ASN A 249 21.73 9.88 -22.72
N SER A 250 20.53 9.59 -22.21
CA SER A 250 19.28 9.91 -22.88
C SER A 250 18.68 11.14 -22.21
N ASN A 251 18.49 12.17 -23.02
CA ASN A 251 17.87 13.45 -22.72
C ASN A 251 16.56 13.33 -21.91
N PRO A 252 16.19 14.40 -21.17
CA PRO A 252 14.98 14.43 -20.36
C PRO A 252 13.73 14.13 -21.18
N LEU A 253 12.78 13.44 -20.53
CA LEU A 253 11.43 13.13 -20.98
C LEU A 253 10.91 14.21 -21.95
N SER A 254 10.52 13.78 -23.15
CA SER A 254 9.86 14.67 -24.10
C SER A 254 8.55 15.17 -23.49
N THR A 255 8.45 16.49 -23.43
CA THR A 255 7.24 17.26 -23.24
C THR A 255 6.27 17.05 -24.42
N THR A 256 5.08 16.53 -24.13
CA THR A 256 3.87 16.81 -24.93
C THR A 256 2.68 17.01 -23.99
N SER A 257 2.02 18.14 -24.21
CA SER A 257 0.97 18.81 -23.44
C SER A 257 -0.46 18.26 -23.74
N PRO A 258 -1.56 18.80 -23.16
CA PRO A 258 -2.70 18.04 -22.69
C PRO A 258 -3.93 18.17 -23.62
N PHE A 259 -5.02 17.51 -23.24
CA PHE A 259 -6.40 17.63 -23.73
C PHE A 259 -6.81 16.80 -24.94
N GLN A 260 -7.69 15.83 -24.69
CA GLN A 260 -8.80 15.48 -25.57
C GLN A 260 -10.07 15.12 -24.78
N VAL A 261 -11.21 15.35 -25.44
CA VAL A 261 -12.57 15.55 -24.90
C VAL A 261 -13.32 14.24 -24.61
N GLN A 262 -14.21 14.30 -23.62
CA GLN A 262 -15.08 13.23 -23.12
C GLN A 262 -16.07 12.63 -24.14
N PRO A 263 -16.46 11.34 -23.97
CA PRO A 263 -17.78 10.86 -24.37
C PRO A 263 -18.83 11.14 -23.28
N THR A 264 -20.02 11.58 -23.70
CA THR A 264 -21.18 11.90 -22.85
C THR A 264 -21.91 10.67 -22.29
N VAL A 265 -22.38 10.77 -21.05
CA VAL A 265 -23.18 9.79 -20.28
C VAL A 265 -24.64 9.73 -20.76
N GLY A 266 -24.85 9.23 -21.98
CA GLY A 266 -26.19 9.02 -22.53
C GLY A 266 -26.36 7.61 -23.10
N GLY A 267 -27.09 6.74 -22.37
CA GLY A 267 -27.65 5.51 -22.93
C GLY A 267 -26.83 4.22 -22.76
N GLN A 268 -26.20 3.98 -21.60
CA GLN A 268 -25.54 2.70 -21.33
C GLN A 268 -26.59 1.61 -21.00
N PRO A 269 -26.71 0.54 -21.81
CA PRO A 269 -27.63 -0.56 -21.55
C PRO A 269 -27.09 -1.49 -20.45
N TYR A 270 -27.99 -1.97 -19.60
CA TYR A 270 -27.75 -3.15 -18.77
C TYR A 270 -27.34 -4.34 -19.65
N ARG A 271 -26.12 -4.88 -19.46
CA ARG A 271 -25.83 -6.31 -19.17
C ARG A 271 -24.35 -6.69 -19.38
N SER A 272 -23.94 -7.60 -18.50
CA SER A 272 -22.69 -8.33 -18.31
C SER A 272 -22.11 -9.07 -19.54
N PHE A 273 -20.77 -9.15 -19.63
CA PHE A 273 -19.93 -10.36 -19.53
C PHE A 273 -18.44 -9.94 -19.33
N PRO A 274 -17.63 -10.67 -18.54
CA PRO A 274 -16.21 -10.34 -18.35
C PRO A 274 -15.38 -10.73 -19.59
N TYR A 275 -14.49 -9.83 -20.03
CA TYR A 275 -13.53 -10.09 -21.12
C TYR A 275 -12.08 -10.26 -20.63
N PHE A 276 -11.79 -9.97 -19.36
CA PHE A 276 -10.45 -10.12 -18.80
C PHE A 276 -10.17 -11.57 -18.41
N ASN A 277 -10.18 -12.49 -19.38
CA ASN A 277 -9.38 -13.72 -19.34
C ASN A 277 -9.43 -14.57 -20.61
N VAL A 278 -9.97 -14.08 -21.72
CA VAL A 278 -10.13 -14.86 -22.95
C VAL A 278 -9.16 -14.40 -24.03
N ASP A 279 -8.47 -15.33 -24.69
CA ASP A 279 -7.66 -15.03 -25.87
C ASP A 279 -8.54 -14.69 -27.10
N ARG A 280 -7.93 -14.33 -28.24
CA ARG A 280 -8.64 -14.07 -29.51
C ARG A 280 -9.57 -15.21 -29.97
N ASP A 281 -9.31 -16.42 -29.49
CA ASP A 281 -10.05 -17.63 -29.83
C ASP A 281 -11.11 -17.98 -28.77
N GLY A 282 -11.24 -17.19 -27.70
CA GLY A 282 -12.23 -17.36 -26.64
C GLY A 282 -11.83 -18.33 -25.53
N ASN A 283 -10.56 -18.73 -25.42
CA ASN A 283 -10.08 -19.65 -24.38
C ASN A 283 -9.66 -18.91 -23.11
N ARG A 284 -10.02 -19.45 -21.94
CA ARG A 284 -9.69 -18.83 -20.64
C ARG A 284 -8.23 -19.07 -20.22
N PHE A 285 -7.56 -18.06 -19.65
CA PHE A 285 -6.20 -18.20 -19.11
C PHE A 285 -6.08 -19.37 -18.12
N SER A 286 -7.06 -19.52 -17.21
CA SER A 286 -7.08 -20.58 -16.19
C SER A 286 -7.26 -22.00 -16.73
N GLU A 287 -7.60 -22.16 -18.01
CA GLU A 287 -7.71 -23.47 -18.67
C GLU A 287 -6.37 -23.91 -19.31
N SER A 288 -5.31 -23.12 -19.13
CA SER A 288 -4.04 -23.33 -19.83
C SER A 288 -2.84 -23.14 -18.87
N GLY A 289 -1.99 -24.17 -18.75
CA GLY A 289 -0.98 -24.31 -17.70
C GLY A 289 0.18 -23.28 -17.68
N GLN A 290 1.13 -23.55 -16.77
CA GLN A 290 2.09 -22.62 -16.13
C GLN A 290 3.01 -21.71 -16.98
N ASN A 291 3.08 -21.84 -18.32
CA ASN A 291 4.00 -21.07 -19.18
C ASN A 291 3.34 -20.05 -20.12
N LYS A 292 2.09 -19.67 -19.88
CA LYS A 292 1.23 -19.03 -20.90
C LYS A 292 0.89 -17.56 -20.72
N LEU A 293 1.49 -16.84 -19.77
CA LEU A 293 1.27 -15.39 -19.70
C LEU A 293 1.82 -14.71 -20.95
N GLN A 294 3.05 -15.00 -21.37
CA GLN A 294 3.64 -14.42 -22.60
C GLN A 294 2.81 -14.75 -23.85
N ASP A 295 2.34 -16.01 -23.95
CA ASP A 295 1.49 -16.48 -25.05
C ASP A 295 0.12 -15.78 -25.05
N TRP A 296 -0.49 -15.61 -23.87
CA TRP A 296 -1.74 -14.87 -23.73
C TRP A 296 -1.54 -13.39 -24.07
N LEU A 297 -0.54 -12.71 -23.49
CA LEU A 297 -0.22 -11.30 -23.77
C LEU A 297 0.01 -11.02 -25.26
N SER A 298 0.61 -11.96 -25.97
CA SER A 298 0.87 -11.86 -27.40
C SER A 298 -0.38 -12.07 -28.27
N ASN A 299 -1.38 -12.76 -27.74
CA ASN A 299 -2.63 -13.10 -28.43
C ASN A 299 -3.84 -12.32 -27.91
N VAL A 300 -3.70 -11.49 -26.89
CA VAL A 300 -4.74 -10.55 -26.45
C VAL A 300 -4.87 -9.44 -27.49
N ASP A 301 -6.11 -9.14 -27.88
CA ASP A 301 -6.42 -7.94 -28.64
C ASP A 301 -6.60 -6.77 -27.67
N TRP A 302 -5.51 -6.04 -27.42
CA TRP A 302 -5.49 -4.92 -26.47
C TRP A 302 -6.38 -3.75 -26.91
N GLU A 303 -6.67 -3.65 -28.21
CA GLU A 303 -7.57 -2.64 -28.78
C GLU A 303 -9.04 -3.02 -28.61
N SER A 304 -9.35 -4.29 -28.32
CA SER A 304 -10.72 -4.79 -28.10
C SER A 304 -11.15 -4.78 -26.63
N ARG A 305 -10.39 -4.15 -25.73
CA ARG A 305 -10.77 -4.05 -24.31
C ARG A 305 -12.15 -3.40 -24.19
N PRO A 306 -13.07 -3.92 -23.35
CA PRO A 306 -14.33 -3.25 -23.09
C PRO A 306 -14.06 -1.84 -22.55
N GLN A 307 -14.73 -0.83 -23.11
CA GLN A 307 -14.63 0.54 -22.60
C GLN A 307 -15.19 0.70 -21.17
N ASN A 308 -15.89 -0.32 -20.64
CA ASN A 308 -16.55 -0.28 -19.33
C ASN A 308 -16.16 -1.49 -18.47
N ALA A 309 -15.08 -1.38 -17.69
CA ALA A 309 -14.75 -2.38 -16.67
C ALA A 309 -15.73 -2.29 -15.49
N VAL A 310 -16.11 -3.43 -14.92
CA VAL A 310 -16.99 -3.53 -13.75
C VAL A 310 -16.15 -3.68 -12.49
N VAL A 311 -16.11 -2.62 -11.68
CA VAL A 311 -15.50 -2.60 -10.36
C VAL A 311 -16.59 -2.80 -9.31
N LYS A 312 -16.42 -3.79 -8.43
CA LYS A 312 -17.32 -4.01 -7.30
C LYS A 312 -16.60 -3.80 -5.99
N LEU A 313 -17.27 -3.15 -5.05
CA LEU A 313 -16.74 -2.88 -3.72
C LEU A 313 -17.41 -3.74 -2.68
N ILE A 314 -16.61 -4.34 -1.82
CA ILE A 314 -17.06 -5.00 -0.60
C ILE A 314 -16.71 -4.09 0.57
N LEU A 315 -17.72 -3.58 1.25
CA LEU A 315 -17.60 -2.80 2.48
C LEU A 315 -17.93 -3.69 3.67
N MET A 316 -17.13 -3.56 4.72
CA MET A 316 -17.46 -4.02 6.06
C MET A 316 -17.54 -2.82 6.99
N THR A 317 -18.59 -2.74 7.79
CA THR A 317 -18.83 -1.55 8.62
C THR A 317 -19.54 -1.89 9.93
N MET A 318 -19.22 -1.13 10.98
CA MET A 318 -19.85 -1.21 12.29
C MET A 318 -19.83 0.17 12.95
N ASP A 319 -21.01 0.77 13.13
CA ASP A 319 -21.23 2.01 13.88
C ASP A 319 -20.49 3.26 13.37
N GLU A 320 -20.09 3.27 12.09
CA GLU A 320 -19.32 4.34 11.42
C GLU A 320 -20.17 5.54 10.94
N TRP A 321 -21.15 5.99 11.73
CA TRP A 321 -21.96 7.15 11.37
C TRP A 321 -21.21 8.48 11.64
N PRO A 322 -21.26 9.50 10.75
CA PRO A 322 -21.98 9.58 9.48
C PRO A 322 -21.16 9.15 8.26
N LEU A 323 -19.93 8.67 8.45
CA LEU A 323 -18.98 8.38 7.37
C LEU A 323 -19.53 7.31 6.41
N LEU A 324 -20.20 6.29 6.94
CA LEU A 324 -20.93 5.27 6.18
C LEU A 324 -21.87 5.88 5.14
N LYS A 325 -22.61 6.93 5.50
CA LYS A 325 -23.51 7.61 4.56
C LYS A 325 -22.73 8.21 3.41
N SER A 326 -21.65 8.94 3.71
CA SER A 326 -20.80 9.55 2.70
C SER A 326 -20.19 8.49 1.78
N TRP A 327 -19.71 7.39 2.35
CA TRP A 327 -19.12 6.28 1.60
C TRP A 327 -20.09 5.66 0.60
N VAL A 328 -21.30 5.30 1.04
CA VAL A 328 -22.31 4.65 0.19
C VAL A 328 -22.80 5.59 -0.90
N MET A 329 -23.07 6.85 -0.55
CA MET A 329 -23.53 7.83 -1.53
C MET A 329 -22.47 8.10 -2.58
N TYR A 330 -21.22 8.30 -2.16
CA TYR A 330 -20.12 8.60 -3.07
C TYR A 330 -19.81 7.44 -4.02
N HIS A 331 -19.59 6.23 -3.49
CA HIS A 331 -19.23 5.08 -4.33
C HIS A 331 -20.41 4.58 -5.17
N GLY A 332 -21.65 4.77 -4.70
CA GLY A 332 -22.83 4.43 -5.46
C GLY A 332 -23.04 5.33 -6.68
N GLU A 333 -22.76 6.63 -6.54
CA GLU A 333 -22.73 7.55 -7.69
C GLU A 333 -21.54 7.26 -8.63
N LEU A 334 -20.40 6.85 -8.06
CA LEU A 334 -19.19 6.58 -8.84
C LEU A 334 -19.26 5.27 -9.65
N LEU A 335 -19.77 4.19 -9.05
CA LEU A 335 -19.69 2.83 -9.60
C LEU A 335 -21.06 2.21 -9.88
N GLY A 336 -22.15 2.83 -9.45
CA GLY A 336 -23.48 2.21 -9.38
C GLY A 336 -23.71 1.50 -8.05
N TYR A 337 -24.86 1.73 -7.42
CA TYR A 337 -25.21 1.16 -6.12
C TYR A 337 -25.25 -0.37 -6.14
N GLU A 338 -25.65 -0.97 -7.25
CA GLU A 338 -25.70 -2.43 -7.45
C GLU A 338 -24.31 -3.10 -7.37
N ASN A 339 -23.24 -2.33 -7.51
CA ASN A 339 -21.86 -2.80 -7.40
C ASN A 339 -21.29 -2.67 -5.99
N LEU A 340 -22.09 -2.20 -5.02
CA LEU A 340 -21.73 -2.13 -3.61
C LEU A 340 -22.28 -3.34 -2.85
N TYR A 341 -21.39 -4.02 -2.11
CA TYR A 341 -21.70 -5.15 -1.25
C TYR A 341 -21.30 -4.81 0.18
N ILE A 342 -22.28 -4.50 1.02
CA ILE A 342 -22.09 -3.96 2.35
C ILE A 342 -22.46 -5.03 3.38
N ILE A 343 -21.51 -5.41 4.21
CA ILE A 343 -21.71 -6.27 5.38
C ILE A 343 -21.73 -5.36 6.60
N ASP A 344 -22.87 -5.35 7.31
CA ASP A 344 -23.10 -4.45 8.43
C ASP A 344 -23.33 -5.22 9.72
N SER A 345 -22.61 -4.82 10.76
CA SER A 345 -22.78 -5.29 12.14
C SER A 345 -23.10 -4.14 13.11
N SER A 346 -23.58 -3.01 12.57
CA SER A 346 -23.91 -1.83 13.38
C SER A 346 -25.05 -2.08 14.36
N THR A 347 -24.91 -1.51 15.55
CA THR A 347 -26.00 -1.34 16.53
C THR A 347 -26.61 0.06 16.48
N ASN A 348 -25.91 1.01 15.86
CA ASN A 348 -26.31 2.38 15.66
C ASN A 348 -27.54 2.47 14.74
N THR A 349 -28.61 3.05 15.25
CA THR A 349 -29.90 3.15 14.55
C THR A 349 -29.82 3.99 13.28
N HIS A 350 -28.91 4.96 13.19
CA HIS A 350 -28.69 5.74 11.98
C HIS A 350 -28.06 4.91 10.88
N CYS A 351 -27.03 4.10 11.18
CA CYS A 351 -26.43 3.16 10.24
C CYS A 351 -27.48 2.17 9.71
N ILE A 352 -28.19 1.48 10.62
CA ILE A 352 -29.20 0.48 10.25
C ILE A 352 -30.31 1.09 9.38
N SER A 353 -30.83 2.26 9.76
CA SER A 353 -31.91 2.92 9.02
C SER A 353 -31.45 3.35 7.63
N PHE A 354 -30.25 3.91 7.52
CA PHE A 354 -29.70 4.33 6.24
C PHE A 354 -29.36 3.14 5.34
N LEU A 355 -28.80 2.06 5.86
CA LEU A 355 -28.48 0.88 5.08
C LEU A 355 -29.73 0.13 4.58
N ARG A 356 -30.82 0.14 5.36
CA ARG A 356 -32.13 -0.29 4.85
C ARG A 356 -32.57 0.55 3.66
N TYR A 357 -32.42 1.87 3.72
CA TYR A 357 -32.69 2.76 2.59
C TYR A 357 -31.77 2.47 1.39
N ALA A 358 -30.46 2.29 1.61
CA ALA A 358 -29.52 1.96 0.56
C ALA A 358 -29.87 0.64 -0.15
N ARG A 359 -30.30 -0.38 0.60
CA ARG A 359 -30.74 -1.65 0.05
C ARG A 359 -32.07 -1.55 -0.70
N ASP A 360 -33.09 -1.00 -0.04
CA ASP A 360 -34.47 -1.07 -0.51
C ASP A 360 -34.80 0.00 -1.55
N VAL A 361 -34.04 1.10 -1.59
CA VAL A 361 -34.30 2.26 -2.47
C VAL A 361 -33.15 2.50 -3.45
N LEU A 362 -31.89 2.47 -3.01
CA LEU A 362 -30.75 2.74 -3.91
C LEU A 362 -30.29 1.50 -4.69
N GLY A 363 -30.60 0.30 -4.22
CA GLY A 363 -30.23 -0.96 -4.88
C GLY A 363 -28.88 -1.54 -4.48
N ALA A 364 -28.31 -1.08 -3.35
CA ALA A 364 -27.08 -1.67 -2.80
C ALA A 364 -27.31 -3.06 -2.20
N ASN A 365 -26.31 -3.93 -2.24
CA ASN A 365 -26.40 -5.25 -1.65
C ASN A 365 -26.01 -5.16 -0.17
N VAL A 366 -26.97 -5.08 0.74
CA VAL A 366 -26.71 -4.99 2.19
C VAL A 366 -27.03 -6.32 2.89
N LEU A 367 -26.04 -6.84 3.61
CA LEU A 367 -26.16 -8.00 4.47
C LEU A 367 -25.98 -7.57 5.94
N PHE A 368 -27.05 -7.65 6.71
CA PHE A 368 -26.99 -7.44 8.16
C PHE A 368 -26.52 -8.76 8.81
N SER A 369 -25.39 -8.72 9.50
CA SER A 369 -24.75 -9.91 10.06
C SER A 369 -24.25 -9.66 11.48
N ASP A 370 -24.52 -10.60 12.39
CA ASP A 370 -23.94 -10.64 13.74
C ASP A 370 -22.58 -11.38 13.78
N THR A 371 -22.01 -11.60 12.60
CA THR A 371 -20.82 -12.42 12.35
C THR A 371 -19.58 -11.78 12.99
N ASN A 372 -18.93 -12.53 13.88
CA ASN A 372 -17.66 -12.11 14.48
C ASN A 372 -16.50 -12.19 13.46
N LEU A 373 -15.36 -11.54 13.76
CA LEU A 373 -14.19 -11.46 12.86
C LEU A 373 -13.70 -12.81 12.30
N ASN A 374 -13.92 -13.93 13.00
CA ASN A 374 -13.48 -15.26 12.54
C ASN A 374 -14.38 -15.85 11.45
N GLU A 375 -15.66 -15.47 11.43
CA GLU A 375 -16.64 -15.94 10.44
C GLU A 375 -16.70 -15.01 9.21
N VAL A 376 -16.13 -13.81 9.33
CA VAL A 376 -16.04 -12.80 8.28
C VAL A 376 -15.23 -13.28 7.08
N GLU A 377 -14.13 -14.01 7.29
CA GLU A 377 -13.30 -14.52 6.20
C GLU A 377 -14.09 -15.45 5.27
N ALA A 378 -14.88 -16.36 5.85
CA ALA A 378 -15.73 -17.27 5.11
C ALA A 378 -16.80 -16.53 4.31
N LEU A 379 -17.43 -15.52 4.93
CA LEU A 379 -18.45 -14.69 4.30
C LEU A 379 -17.88 -13.85 3.13
N LEU A 380 -16.74 -13.18 3.34
CA LEU A 380 -16.04 -12.41 2.30
C LEU A 380 -15.64 -13.31 1.14
N THR A 381 -15.10 -14.49 1.44
CA THR A 381 -14.73 -15.49 0.42
C THR A 381 -15.95 -15.95 -0.38
N GLU A 382 -17.08 -16.18 0.29
CA GLU A 382 -18.32 -16.58 -0.37
C GLU A 382 -18.86 -15.46 -1.28
N ILE A 383 -18.89 -14.22 -0.79
CA ILE A 383 -19.31 -13.06 -1.58
C ILE A 383 -18.39 -12.89 -2.79
N GLY A 384 -17.07 -12.90 -2.58
CA GLY A 384 -16.07 -12.81 -3.64
C GLY A 384 -16.28 -13.87 -4.72
N ARG A 385 -16.47 -15.14 -4.34
CA ARG A 385 -16.76 -16.24 -5.28
C ARG A 385 -18.07 -16.06 -6.04
N LYS A 386 -19.11 -15.52 -5.39
CA LYS A 386 -20.41 -15.29 -6.02
C LYS A 386 -20.37 -14.16 -7.04
N ILE A 387 -19.62 -13.09 -6.74
CA ILE A 387 -19.60 -11.90 -7.59
C ILE A 387 -18.52 -11.93 -8.66
N SER A 388 -17.46 -12.74 -8.50
CA SER A 388 -16.33 -12.82 -9.43
C SER A 388 -16.71 -13.10 -10.88
N GLY A 389 -17.74 -13.91 -11.13
CA GLY A 389 -18.24 -14.18 -12.49
C GLY A 389 -18.86 -12.96 -13.19
N SER A 390 -19.04 -11.85 -12.47
CA SER A 390 -19.69 -10.62 -12.92
C SER A 390 -18.88 -9.35 -12.62
N SER A 391 -17.62 -9.50 -12.23
CA SER A 391 -16.73 -8.39 -11.88
C SER A 391 -15.42 -8.52 -12.67
N ASP A 392 -14.88 -7.39 -13.12
CA ASP A 392 -13.49 -7.33 -13.61
C ASP A 392 -12.53 -7.09 -12.44
N PHE A 393 -12.96 -6.30 -11.45
CA PHE A 393 -12.25 -6.10 -10.19
C PHE A 393 -13.19 -6.19 -8.99
N ILE A 394 -12.68 -6.76 -7.92
CA ILE A 394 -13.30 -6.73 -6.60
C ILE A 394 -12.30 -6.05 -5.67
N LEU A 395 -12.73 -5.00 -4.98
CA LEU A 395 -11.95 -4.37 -3.94
C LEU A 395 -12.71 -4.48 -2.62
N LYS A 396 -12.04 -4.93 -1.57
CA LYS A 396 -12.52 -4.69 -0.21
C LYS A 396 -12.02 -3.31 0.19
N VAL A 397 -12.92 -2.47 0.70
CA VAL A 397 -12.64 -1.08 1.03
C VAL A 397 -13.26 -0.80 2.41
N ASP A 398 -12.51 -0.17 3.30
CA ASP A 398 -13.01 0.23 4.62
C ASP A 398 -13.91 1.48 4.56
N THR A 399 -14.69 1.72 5.63
CA THR A 399 -15.67 2.84 5.64
C THR A 399 -14.99 4.21 5.52
N ASP A 400 -13.73 4.30 5.92
CA ASP A 400 -12.87 5.47 5.85
C ASP A 400 -11.97 5.54 4.59
N GLU A 401 -12.07 4.54 3.70
CA GLU A 401 -11.33 4.50 2.43
C GLU A 401 -12.22 4.94 1.26
N PHE A 402 -11.71 5.83 0.40
CA PHE A 402 -12.45 6.36 -0.74
C PHE A 402 -11.68 6.19 -2.05
N LEU A 403 -12.35 5.63 -3.06
CA LEU A 403 -11.83 5.57 -4.43
C LEU A 403 -12.03 6.90 -5.13
N THR A 404 -10.98 7.69 -5.26
CA THR A 404 -11.05 8.90 -6.08
C THR A 404 -10.72 8.61 -7.53
N VAL A 405 -11.52 9.13 -8.45
CA VAL A 405 -11.11 9.26 -9.85
C VAL A 405 -10.24 10.50 -9.93
N TYR A 406 -8.94 10.28 -10.11
CA TYR A 406 -8.04 11.36 -10.47
C TYR A 406 -8.40 11.85 -11.88
N SER A 407 -9.02 13.02 -11.96
CA SER A 407 -9.18 13.77 -13.20
C SER A 407 -8.26 14.98 -13.14
N ASP A 408 -7.37 15.14 -14.11
CA ASP A 408 -6.61 16.38 -14.30
C ASP A 408 -7.53 17.56 -14.64
#